data_AF-A0A7X6U1C0-F1
#
_entry.id   AF-A0A7X6U1C0-F1
#
_cell.length_a   1.000
_cell.length_b   1.000
_cell.length_c   1.000
_cell.angle_alpha   90.00
_cell.angle_beta   90.00
_cell.angle_gamma   90.00
#
_symmetry.space_group_name_H-M   'P 1'
#
loop_
_entity.id
_entity.type
_entity.pdbx_description
1 polymer ?
#
loop_
_entity_poly.entity_id
_entity_poly.type
_entity_poly.pdbx_seq_one_letter_code
_entity_poly.pdbx_strand_id
1 'polypeptide(L)'
;MKAYTRADFFLELSGRTDADPGRIGEVSRRWDGQASTASLLAALHARLAGWISPDPFDVKRRALFLFASDCGLMEEGGLSSGHGSTAESVRQLARGEHPANRLARLTGTRLVTVNMGTRGLDPVEGVIHVPVMAEGSCNMVREDALTEEAMMTAVRAGMELASQARDQGMTLLAADGVAEGGKLAATTMLAVFFDRKPEDLMPRDPRHDGELFDRQAYVLSAAVIQREA
;
A
#
# COMPACT_ATOMS: atom_id res chain seq x y z
N MET A 1 -13.85 18.25 -15.17
CA MET A 1 -12.45 17.77 -15.17
C MET A 1 -12.41 16.51 -16.03
N LYS A 2 -11.41 16.31 -16.90
CA LYS A 2 -11.32 15.07 -17.69
C LYS A 2 -11.05 13.90 -16.73
N ALA A 3 -11.76 12.78 -16.87
CA ALA A 3 -11.48 11.57 -16.10
C ALA A 3 -10.06 11.08 -16.40
N TYR A 4 -9.32 10.67 -15.37
CA TYR A 4 -7.97 10.10 -15.54
C TYR A 4 -8.12 8.64 -15.98
N THR A 5 -7.58 8.30 -17.15
CA THR A 5 -7.74 6.98 -17.77
C THR A 5 -6.47 6.14 -17.68
N ARG A 6 -6.57 4.82 -17.95
CA ARG A 6 -5.39 3.95 -18.11
C ARG A 6 -4.40 4.47 -19.15
N ALA A 7 -4.90 5.04 -20.24
CA ALA A 7 -4.05 5.61 -21.29
C ALA A 7 -3.26 6.83 -20.77
N ASP A 8 -3.91 7.70 -20.00
CA ASP A 8 -3.25 8.84 -19.35
C ASP A 8 -2.16 8.33 -18.37
N PHE A 9 -2.44 7.26 -17.61
CA PHE A 9 -1.47 6.62 -16.71
C PHE A 9 -0.23 6.08 -17.41
N PHE A 10 -0.39 5.27 -18.46
CA PHE A 10 0.76 4.71 -19.17
C PHE A 10 1.56 5.79 -19.91
N LEU A 11 0.91 6.82 -20.43
CA LEU A 11 1.59 7.96 -21.04
C LEU A 11 2.46 8.68 -20.01
N GLU A 12 1.92 8.97 -18.82
CA GLU A 12 2.68 9.62 -17.75
C GLU A 12 3.83 8.75 -17.24
N LEU A 13 3.63 7.42 -17.13
CA LEU A 13 4.67 6.48 -16.71
C LEU A 13 5.81 6.39 -17.72
N SER A 14 5.51 6.44 -19.02
CA SER A 14 6.52 6.36 -20.09
C SER A 14 7.51 7.52 -20.10
N GLY A 15 7.14 8.67 -19.52
CA GLY A 15 7.99 9.84 -19.38
C GLY A 15 8.88 9.84 -18.14
N ARG A 16 8.79 8.82 -17.26
CA ARG A 16 9.57 8.77 -16.03
C ARG A 16 10.96 8.17 -16.26
N THR A 17 11.96 8.82 -15.68
CA THR A 17 13.34 8.32 -15.67
C THR A 17 13.46 7.14 -14.70
N ASP A 18 14.20 6.12 -15.12
CA ASP A 18 14.55 4.99 -14.25
C ASP A 18 15.77 5.33 -13.35
N ALA A 19 16.11 4.41 -12.44
CA ALA A 19 17.30 4.47 -11.62
C ALA A 19 18.57 4.61 -12.48
N ASP A 20 19.53 5.43 -12.06
CA ASP A 20 20.84 5.54 -12.73
C ASP A 20 21.70 4.28 -12.48
N PRO A 21 21.88 3.40 -13.50
CA PRO A 21 22.66 2.17 -13.33
C PRO A 21 24.15 2.44 -13.15
N GLY A 22 24.67 3.56 -13.69
CA GLY A 22 26.05 3.98 -13.54
C GLY A 22 26.35 4.29 -12.08
N ARG A 23 25.46 5.05 -11.43
CA ARG A 23 25.56 5.40 -10.01
C ARG A 23 25.39 4.18 -9.09
N ILE A 24 24.48 3.26 -9.42
CA ILE A 24 24.35 1.98 -8.69
C ILE A 24 25.69 1.20 -8.75
N GLY A 25 26.28 1.08 -9.95
CA GLY A 25 27.56 0.38 -10.14
C GLY A 25 28.75 1.06 -9.45
N GLU A 26 28.78 2.39 -9.45
CA GLU A 26 29.79 3.18 -8.73
C GLU A 26 29.73 2.92 -7.22
N VAL A 27 28.55 3.02 -6.60
CA VAL A 27 28.38 2.81 -5.16
C VAL A 27 28.63 1.35 -4.79
N SER A 28 28.23 0.39 -5.62
CA SER A 28 28.53 -1.03 -5.40
C SER A 28 30.03 -1.29 -5.34
N ARG A 29 30.79 -0.81 -6.33
CA ARG A 29 32.27 -0.98 -6.37
C ARG A 29 32.96 -0.33 -5.17
N ARG A 30 32.44 0.81 -4.69
CA ARG A 30 32.96 1.46 -3.49
C ARG A 30 32.84 0.56 -2.26
N TRP A 31 31.75 -0.18 -2.12
CA TRP A 31 31.57 -1.14 -1.02
C TRP A 31 32.40 -2.40 -1.19
N ASP A 32 32.49 -2.93 -2.42
CA ASP A 32 33.30 -4.12 -2.72
C ASP A 32 34.79 -3.88 -2.39
N GLY A 33 35.28 -2.65 -2.57
CA GLY A 33 36.63 -2.25 -2.18
C GLY A 33 36.86 -2.09 -0.67
N GLN A 34 35.80 -2.10 0.15
CA GLN A 34 35.85 -1.86 1.60
C GLN A 34 35.46 -3.09 2.43
N ALA A 35 34.71 -4.04 1.87
CA ALA A 35 34.19 -5.20 2.59
C ALA A 35 34.84 -6.51 2.11
N SER A 36 35.07 -7.44 3.04
CA SER A 36 35.52 -8.80 2.72
C SER A 36 34.38 -9.75 2.32
N THR A 37 33.12 -9.35 2.50
CA THR A 37 31.92 -10.14 2.16
C THR A 37 30.76 -9.25 1.67
N ALA A 38 29.84 -9.85 0.91
CA ALA A 38 28.65 -9.17 0.38
C ALA A 38 27.70 -8.73 1.51
N SER A 39 27.36 -7.45 1.54
CA SER A 39 26.50 -6.84 2.57
C SER A 39 25.14 -6.44 1.98
N LEU A 40 24.04 -6.87 2.62
CA LEU A 40 22.68 -6.44 2.28
C LEU A 40 22.53 -4.91 2.38
N LEU A 41 23.18 -4.27 3.35
CA LEU A 41 23.16 -2.82 3.51
C LEU A 41 23.90 -2.11 2.38
N ALA A 42 25.01 -2.68 1.91
CA ALA A 42 25.75 -2.17 0.75
C ALA A 42 24.90 -2.25 -0.52
N ALA A 43 24.26 -3.41 -0.75
CA ALA A 43 23.37 -3.61 -1.89
C ALA A 43 22.16 -2.67 -1.84
N LEU A 44 21.56 -2.46 -0.66
CA LEU A 44 20.45 -1.52 -0.49
C LEU A 44 20.88 -0.07 -0.75
N HIS A 45 22.03 0.35 -0.21
CA HIS A 45 22.57 1.69 -0.48
C HIS A 45 22.84 1.89 -1.97
N ALA A 46 23.51 0.95 -2.64
CA ALA A 46 23.78 1.03 -4.07
C ALA A 46 22.47 1.18 -4.88
N ARG A 47 21.46 0.36 -4.58
CA ARG A 47 20.16 0.42 -5.26
C ARG A 47 19.44 1.76 -5.04
N LEU A 48 19.45 2.28 -3.82
CA LEU A 48 18.84 3.57 -3.51
C LEU A 48 19.60 4.74 -4.14
N ALA A 49 20.93 4.66 -4.27
CA ALA A 49 21.75 5.71 -4.86
C ALA A 49 21.44 5.95 -6.35
N GLY A 50 20.90 4.95 -7.05
CA GLY A 50 20.39 5.12 -8.42
C GLY A 50 19.19 6.06 -8.52
N TRP A 51 18.41 6.22 -7.46
CA TRP A 51 17.25 7.12 -7.39
C TRP A 51 17.54 8.39 -6.59
N ILE A 52 18.43 8.30 -5.60
CA ILE A 52 18.73 9.35 -4.63
C ILE A 52 20.14 9.88 -4.91
N SER A 53 20.19 10.99 -5.65
CA SER A 53 21.44 11.62 -6.10
C SER A 53 22.07 12.70 -5.21
N PRO A 54 21.54 13.14 -4.04
CA PRO A 54 22.26 14.06 -3.15
C PRO A 54 23.62 13.51 -2.71
N ASP A 55 24.60 14.41 -2.56
CA ASP A 55 25.86 14.18 -1.85
C ASP A 55 25.96 15.16 -0.67
N PRO A 56 25.90 14.71 0.60
CA PRO A 56 25.86 13.31 1.01
C PRO A 56 24.51 12.63 0.75
N PHE A 57 24.56 11.31 0.49
CA PHE A 57 23.37 10.45 0.37
C PHE A 57 22.50 10.56 1.64
N ASP A 58 21.21 10.85 1.49
CA ASP A 58 20.31 11.09 2.61
C ASP A 58 18.88 10.54 2.40
N VAL A 59 18.45 9.75 3.39
CA VAL A 59 17.11 9.14 3.48
C VAL A 59 16.35 9.60 4.75
N LYS A 60 16.84 10.65 5.42
CA LYS A 60 16.22 11.20 6.64
C LYS A 60 14.87 11.85 6.38
N ARG A 61 14.69 12.50 5.23
CA ARG A 61 13.41 13.12 4.85
C ARG A 61 12.48 12.08 4.24
N ARG A 62 11.72 11.42 5.10
CA ARG A 62 10.85 10.30 4.71
C ARG A 62 9.40 10.52 5.11
N ALA A 63 8.49 9.99 4.28
CA ALA A 63 7.05 10.01 4.54
C ALA A 63 6.43 8.61 4.40
N LEU A 64 5.48 8.29 5.28
CA LEU A 64 4.64 7.11 5.20
C LEU A 64 3.19 7.57 4.95
N PHE A 65 2.62 7.12 3.83
CA PHE A 65 1.23 7.31 3.49
C PHE A 65 0.41 6.10 3.92
N LEU A 66 -0.68 6.33 4.66
CA LEU A 66 -1.62 5.30 5.06
C LEU A 66 -2.97 5.56 4.38
N PHE A 67 -3.34 4.70 3.44
CA PHE A 67 -4.56 4.80 2.66
C PHE A 67 -5.66 3.96 3.29
N ALA A 68 -6.68 4.63 3.83
CA ALA A 68 -7.77 4.00 4.55
C ALA A 68 -9.03 3.85 3.69
N SER A 69 -9.60 2.65 3.65
CA SER A 69 -10.87 2.36 2.96
C SER A 69 -11.49 1.11 3.58
N ASP A 70 -12.81 1.03 3.61
CA ASP A 70 -13.46 -0.24 3.90
C ASP A 70 -13.41 -1.17 2.68
N CYS A 71 -13.40 -2.48 2.97
CA CYS A 71 -13.36 -3.53 1.97
C CYS A 71 -14.70 -4.28 1.95
N GLY A 72 -15.44 -4.21 0.85
CA GLY A 72 -16.73 -4.89 0.70
C GLY A 72 -16.67 -6.41 0.85
N LEU A 73 -15.47 -7.02 0.72
CA LEU A 73 -15.26 -8.44 1.01
C LEU A 73 -15.72 -8.82 2.43
N MET A 74 -15.64 -7.88 3.38
CA MET A 74 -16.04 -8.11 4.77
C MET A 74 -17.54 -8.40 4.94
N GLU A 75 -18.37 -8.11 3.94
CA GLU A 75 -19.80 -8.45 3.93
C GLU A 75 -20.07 -9.96 3.89
N GLU A 76 -19.10 -10.78 3.48
CA GLU A 76 -19.22 -12.24 3.52
C GLU A 76 -19.26 -12.80 4.95
N GLY A 77 -18.83 -12.02 5.94
CA GLY A 77 -18.87 -12.40 7.35
C GLY A 77 -17.92 -13.54 7.72
N GLY A 78 -17.54 -13.60 9.00
CA GLY A 78 -16.63 -14.64 9.50
C GLY A 78 -15.22 -14.58 8.91
N LEU A 79 -14.79 -13.41 8.42
CA LEU A 79 -13.46 -13.18 7.82
C LEU A 79 -12.49 -12.45 8.76
N SER A 80 -12.96 -12.00 9.92
CA SER A 80 -12.20 -11.22 10.87
C SER A 80 -12.42 -11.75 12.27
N SER A 81 -11.36 -11.68 13.08
CA SER A 81 -11.40 -11.95 14.52
C SER A 81 -11.82 -10.71 15.34
N GLY A 82 -12.32 -9.65 14.69
CA GLY A 82 -12.97 -8.50 15.34
C GLY A 82 -12.02 -7.38 15.76
N HIS A 83 -10.93 -7.15 15.01
CA HIS A 83 -9.90 -6.15 15.37
C HIS A 83 -10.28 -4.73 14.96
N GLY A 84 -11.36 -4.18 15.55
CA GLY A 84 -11.76 -2.77 15.37
C GLY A 84 -12.16 -2.41 13.93
N SER A 85 -12.83 -1.27 13.77
CA SER A 85 -13.22 -0.79 12.44
C SER A 85 -12.11 0.03 11.77
N THR A 86 -12.13 0.11 10.44
CA THR A 86 -11.26 1.02 9.68
C THR A 86 -11.42 2.47 10.17
N ALA A 87 -12.67 2.91 10.39
CA ALA A 87 -12.99 4.23 10.91
C ALA A 87 -12.35 4.52 12.26
N GLU A 88 -12.31 3.53 13.16
CA GLU A 88 -11.61 3.65 14.43
C GLU A 88 -10.11 3.82 14.23
N SER A 89 -9.50 3.03 13.35
CA SER A 89 -8.08 3.13 13.02
C SER A 89 -7.71 4.53 12.48
N VAL A 90 -8.56 5.11 11.62
CA VAL A 90 -8.36 6.47 11.11
C VAL A 90 -8.43 7.51 12.23
N ARG A 91 -9.39 7.39 13.16
CA ARG A 91 -9.49 8.29 14.32
C ARG A 91 -8.28 8.18 15.24
N GLN A 92 -7.79 6.97 15.50
CA GLN A 92 -6.57 6.75 16.28
C GLN A 92 -5.33 7.34 15.59
N LEU A 93 -5.24 7.21 14.26
CA LEU A 93 -4.16 7.80 13.46
C LEU A 93 -4.14 9.33 13.57
N ALA A 94 -5.31 9.96 13.45
CA ALA A 94 -5.47 11.41 13.59
C ALA A 94 -5.10 11.91 15.00
N ARG A 95 -5.46 11.16 16.04
CA ARG A 95 -5.11 11.48 17.44
C ARG A 95 -3.66 11.19 17.80
N GLY A 96 -2.90 10.53 16.92
CA GLY A 96 -1.51 10.18 17.21
C GLY A 96 -1.33 8.94 18.09
N GLU A 97 -2.39 8.14 18.25
CA GLU A 97 -2.50 7.01 19.18
C GLU A 97 -2.18 5.67 18.52
N HIS A 98 -2.33 5.57 17.19
CA HIS A 98 -2.09 4.34 16.45
C HIS A 98 -0.60 3.91 16.54
N PRO A 99 -0.27 2.60 16.56
CA PRO A 99 1.12 2.12 16.58
C PRO A 99 2.01 2.73 15.49
N ALA A 100 1.44 2.99 14.30
CA ALA A 100 2.15 3.67 13.21
C ALA A 100 2.62 5.08 13.60
N ASN A 101 1.85 5.87 14.37
CA ASN A 101 2.30 7.18 14.85
C ASN A 101 3.50 7.04 15.79
N ARG A 102 3.51 6.01 16.65
CA ARG A 102 4.63 5.76 17.56
C ARG A 102 5.91 5.44 16.77
N LEU A 103 5.82 4.52 15.80
CA LEU A 103 6.94 4.18 14.93
C LEU A 103 7.42 5.37 14.08
N ALA A 104 6.47 6.16 13.56
CA ALA A 104 6.77 7.35 12.79
C ALA A 104 7.54 8.38 13.64
N ARG A 105 7.13 8.64 14.88
CA ARG A 105 7.87 9.52 15.81
C ARG A 105 9.27 9.00 16.13
N LEU A 106 9.41 7.71 16.44
CA LEU A 106 10.72 7.10 16.75
C LEU A 106 11.69 7.19 15.58
N THR A 107 11.16 7.11 14.36
CA THR A 107 11.95 7.17 13.14
C THR A 107 11.96 8.57 12.51
N GLY A 108 11.38 9.60 13.10
CA GLY A 108 11.26 10.92 12.45
C GLY A 108 10.60 10.89 11.06
N THR A 109 9.73 9.91 10.81
CA THR A 109 9.00 9.74 9.56
C THR A 109 7.74 10.59 9.59
N ARG A 110 7.48 11.36 8.52
CA ARG A 110 6.23 12.08 8.37
C ARG A 110 5.10 11.08 8.08
N LEU A 111 4.12 10.97 8.97
CA LEU A 111 2.94 10.15 8.72
C LEU A 111 1.85 10.99 8.04
N VAL A 112 1.25 10.47 6.97
CA VAL A 112 0.13 11.09 6.27
C VAL A 112 -0.99 10.07 6.15
N THR A 113 -2.13 10.36 6.74
CA THR A 113 -3.33 9.51 6.64
C THR A 113 -4.25 10.05 5.56
N VAL A 114 -4.71 9.16 4.69
CA VAL A 114 -5.60 9.49 3.57
C VAL A 114 -6.82 8.59 3.65
N ASN A 115 -8.00 9.19 3.82
CA ASN A 115 -9.27 8.47 3.70
C ASN A 115 -9.66 8.39 2.22
N MET A 116 -9.65 7.17 1.68
CA MET A 116 -10.01 6.81 0.31
C MET A 116 -11.44 6.28 0.18
N GLY A 117 -12.14 6.03 1.30
CA GLY A 117 -13.48 5.46 1.28
C GLY A 117 -13.84 4.67 2.53
N THR A 118 -13.86 5.30 3.70
CA THR A 118 -14.31 4.67 4.94
C THR A 118 -15.78 4.99 5.23
N ARG A 119 -16.60 3.94 5.38
CA ARG A 119 -18.05 4.02 5.59
C ARG A 119 -18.37 4.77 6.88
N GLY A 120 -19.29 5.74 6.78
CA GLY A 120 -19.79 6.51 7.93
C GLY A 120 -18.71 7.29 8.69
N LEU A 121 -17.57 7.59 8.06
CA LEU A 121 -16.51 8.40 8.66
C LEU A 121 -16.68 9.88 8.26
N ASP A 122 -17.10 10.69 9.21
CA ASP A 122 -17.09 12.15 9.07
C ASP A 122 -15.65 12.68 8.84
N PRO A 123 -15.50 13.85 8.20
CA PRO A 123 -14.19 14.51 8.06
C PRO A 123 -13.45 14.61 9.39
N VAL A 124 -12.20 14.14 9.41
CA VAL A 124 -11.34 14.14 10.59
C VAL A 124 -10.18 15.11 10.35
N GLU A 125 -9.96 16.04 11.28
CA GLU A 125 -8.84 16.97 11.20
C GLU A 125 -7.49 16.23 11.14
N GLY A 126 -6.61 16.68 10.26
CA GLY A 126 -5.31 16.03 10.03
C GLY A 126 -5.34 14.82 9.09
N VAL A 127 -6.52 14.44 8.56
CA VAL A 127 -6.67 13.40 7.54
C VAL A 127 -6.97 14.05 6.20
N ILE A 128 -6.32 13.56 5.14
CA ILE A 128 -6.65 13.97 3.76
C ILE A 128 -7.86 13.14 3.32
N HIS A 129 -8.94 13.79 2.92
CA HIS A 129 -10.16 13.11 2.46
C HIS A 129 -10.26 13.13 0.93
N VAL A 130 -10.07 11.97 0.30
CA VAL A 130 -10.23 11.76 -1.15
C VAL A 130 -11.05 10.48 -1.36
N PRO A 131 -12.34 10.45 -0.94
CA PRO A 131 -13.16 9.25 -1.08
C PRO A 131 -13.37 8.93 -2.56
N VAL A 132 -12.78 7.83 -3.01
CA VAL A 132 -12.97 7.28 -4.36
C VAL A 132 -14.33 6.60 -4.45
N MET A 133 -14.72 5.90 -3.37
CA MET A 133 -16.07 5.41 -3.13
C MET A 133 -16.42 5.70 -1.67
N ALA A 134 -17.58 6.30 -1.42
CA ALA A 134 -17.95 6.76 -0.07
C ALA A 134 -18.09 5.61 0.95
N GLU A 135 -18.50 4.43 0.48
CA GLU A 135 -18.88 3.28 1.30
C GLU A 135 -17.83 2.14 1.31
N GLY A 136 -16.62 2.44 0.84
CA GLY A 136 -15.59 1.44 0.58
C GLY A 136 -15.75 0.75 -0.77
N SER A 137 -14.92 -0.25 -1.02
CA SER A 137 -15.01 -1.06 -2.24
C SER A 137 -16.27 -1.93 -2.22
N CYS A 138 -16.76 -2.34 -3.38
CA CYS A 138 -17.76 -3.41 -3.47
C CYS A 138 -17.17 -4.77 -3.04
N ASN A 139 -18.05 -5.74 -2.83
CA ASN A 139 -17.67 -7.12 -2.54
C ASN A 139 -17.21 -7.84 -3.81
N MET A 140 -15.90 -8.10 -3.89
CA MET A 140 -15.26 -8.73 -5.07
C MET A 140 -15.78 -10.14 -5.40
N VAL A 141 -16.42 -10.81 -4.45
CA VAL A 141 -17.09 -12.11 -4.69
C VAL A 141 -18.33 -11.94 -5.55
N ARG A 142 -18.96 -10.76 -5.58
CA ARG A 142 -20.25 -10.53 -6.25
C ARG A 142 -20.11 -9.64 -7.48
N GLU A 143 -19.33 -8.58 -7.37
CA GLU A 143 -19.12 -7.60 -8.44
C GLU A 143 -17.69 -7.05 -8.40
N ASP A 144 -17.33 -6.18 -9.35
CA ASP A 144 -16.00 -5.57 -9.35
C ASP A 144 -15.83 -4.69 -8.12
N ALA A 145 -14.69 -4.81 -7.42
CA ALA A 145 -14.44 -4.06 -6.19
C ALA A 145 -14.48 -2.54 -6.40
N LEU A 146 -14.04 -2.08 -7.57
CA LEU A 146 -14.07 -0.68 -8.01
C LEU A 146 -14.45 -0.64 -9.48
N THR A 147 -15.14 0.41 -9.91
CA THR A 147 -15.22 0.73 -11.35
C THR A 147 -13.84 1.13 -11.87
N GLU A 148 -13.60 1.04 -13.18
CA GLU A 148 -12.33 1.47 -13.77
C GLU A 148 -12.03 2.95 -13.48
N GLU A 149 -13.04 3.82 -13.54
CA GLU A 149 -12.92 5.24 -13.21
C GLU A 149 -12.52 5.46 -11.74
N ALA A 150 -13.15 4.74 -10.82
CA ALA A 150 -12.82 4.78 -9.40
C ALA A 150 -11.38 4.30 -9.15
N MET A 151 -11.00 3.16 -9.73
CA MET A 151 -9.64 2.63 -9.65
C MET A 151 -8.61 3.64 -10.16
N MET A 152 -8.83 4.24 -11.33
CA MET A 152 -7.89 5.21 -11.89
C MET A 152 -7.85 6.51 -11.07
N THR A 153 -8.96 6.92 -10.46
CA THR A 153 -8.99 8.04 -9.51
C THR A 153 -8.14 7.75 -8.28
N ALA A 154 -8.20 6.53 -7.73
CA ALA A 154 -7.35 6.11 -6.61
C ALA A 154 -5.85 6.15 -6.96
N VAL A 155 -5.50 5.60 -8.13
CA VAL A 155 -4.12 5.63 -8.65
C VAL A 155 -3.62 7.07 -8.79
N ARG A 156 -4.45 7.94 -9.38
CA ARG A 156 -4.13 9.35 -9.57
C ARG A 156 -3.88 10.07 -8.25
N ALA A 157 -4.74 9.87 -7.25
CA ALA A 157 -4.59 10.47 -5.92
C ALA A 157 -3.24 10.09 -5.28
N GLY A 158 -2.85 8.81 -5.37
CA GLY A 158 -1.53 8.35 -4.89
C GLY A 158 -0.36 9.01 -5.62
N MET A 159 -0.46 9.16 -6.95
CA MET A 159 0.58 9.82 -7.77
C MET A 159 0.73 11.30 -7.41
N GLU A 160 -0.38 12.01 -7.20
CA GLU A 160 -0.37 13.43 -6.81
C GLU A 160 0.23 13.62 -5.42
N LEU A 161 -0.14 12.78 -4.45
CA LEU A 161 0.43 12.80 -3.10
C LEU A 161 1.94 12.53 -3.10
N ALA A 162 2.39 11.57 -3.92
CA ALA A 162 3.82 11.30 -4.08
C ALA A 162 4.57 12.48 -4.70
N SER A 163 3.98 13.14 -5.72
CA SER A 163 4.54 14.35 -6.32
C SER A 163 4.63 15.49 -5.30
N GLN A 164 3.57 15.74 -4.54
CA GLN A 164 3.55 16.76 -3.49
C GLN A 164 4.60 16.49 -2.41
N ALA A 165 4.80 15.23 -2.00
CA ALA A 165 5.84 14.89 -1.03
C ALA A 165 7.25 15.14 -1.57
N ARG A 166 7.50 14.81 -2.84
CA ARG A 166 8.77 15.15 -3.51
C ARG A 166 8.99 16.67 -3.52
N ASP A 167 7.96 17.44 -3.87
CA ASP A 167 8.05 18.91 -3.93
C ASP A 167 8.26 19.52 -2.53
N GLN A 168 7.81 18.83 -1.47
CA GLN A 168 8.12 19.14 -0.06
C GLN A 168 9.51 18.63 0.40
N GLY A 169 10.31 18.08 -0.51
CA GLY A 169 11.67 17.64 -0.28
C GLY A 169 11.83 16.24 0.32
N MET A 170 10.77 15.42 0.36
CA MET A 170 10.89 14.02 0.79
C MET A 170 11.76 13.24 -0.20
N THR A 171 12.72 12.47 0.32
CA THR A 171 13.66 11.65 -0.46
C THR A 171 13.31 10.16 -0.41
N LEU A 172 12.47 9.74 0.54
CA LEU A 172 12.02 8.36 0.68
C LEU A 172 10.53 8.31 1.03
N LEU A 173 9.75 7.58 0.24
CA LEU A 173 8.32 7.39 0.46
C LEU A 173 8.03 5.93 0.78
N ALA A 174 7.08 5.70 1.67
CA ALA A 174 6.46 4.41 1.93
C ALA A 174 4.94 4.57 1.88
N ALA A 175 4.24 3.49 1.56
CA ALA A 175 2.78 3.45 1.53
C ALA A 175 2.30 2.13 2.15
N ASP A 176 1.16 2.19 2.83
CA ASP A 176 0.45 1.01 3.35
C ASP A 176 -1.07 1.25 3.34
N GLY A 177 -1.83 0.18 3.41
CA GLY A 177 -3.30 0.19 3.47
C GLY A 177 -3.83 0.05 4.90
N VAL A 178 -4.91 0.75 5.21
CA VAL A 178 -5.64 0.61 6.48
C VAL A 178 -7.07 0.18 6.13
N ALA A 179 -7.34 -1.11 6.25
CA ALA A 179 -8.65 -1.67 5.91
C ALA A 179 -8.87 -2.97 6.68
N GLU A 180 -10.04 -3.12 7.29
CA GLU A 180 -10.50 -4.46 7.68
C GLU A 180 -10.66 -5.32 6.41
N GLY A 181 -10.01 -6.48 6.36
CA GLY A 181 -9.97 -7.32 5.16
C GLY A 181 -8.96 -6.91 4.08
N GLY A 182 -8.18 -5.83 4.27
CA GLY A 182 -7.20 -5.38 3.27
C GLY A 182 -6.16 -6.44 2.90
N LYS A 183 -5.70 -7.23 3.88
CA LYS A 183 -4.79 -8.36 3.63
C LYS A 183 -5.43 -9.45 2.78
N LEU A 184 -6.72 -9.73 3.00
CA LEU A 184 -7.46 -10.74 2.22
C LEU A 184 -7.62 -10.28 0.78
N ALA A 185 -7.98 -9.01 0.55
CA ALA A 185 -8.02 -8.44 -0.80
C ALA A 185 -6.66 -8.52 -1.51
N ALA A 186 -5.57 -8.18 -0.81
CA ALA A 186 -4.22 -8.31 -1.34
C ALA A 186 -3.85 -9.77 -1.66
N THR A 187 -4.21 -10.73 -0.79
CA THR A 187 -4.03 -12.16 -1.04
C THR A 187 -4.78 -12.62 -2.28
N THR A 188 -6.03 -12.18 -2.49
CA THR A 188 -6.79 -12.49 -3.71
C THR A 188 -6.09 -11.96 -4.97
N MET A 189 -5.57 -10.73 -4.94
CA MET A 189 -4.81 -10.17 -6.07
C MET A 189 -3.53 -10.97 -6.35
N LEU A 190 -2.79 -11.33 -5.29
CA LEU A 190 -1.56 -12.11 -5.43
C LEU A 190 -1.84 -13.53 -5.95
N ALA A 191 -2.97 -14.14 -5.56
CA ALA A 191 -3.41 -15.44 -6.06
C ALA A 191 -3.57 -15.41 -7.59
N VAL A 192 -4.24 -14.39 -8.12
CA VAL A 192 -4.40 -14.20 -9.57
C VAL A 192 -3.07 -13.91 -10.25
N PHE A 193 -2.25 -13.00 -9.71
CA PHE A 193 -0.98 -12.61 -10.35
C PHE A 193 0.04 -13.73 -10.44
N PHE A 194 0.03 -14.65 -9.47
CA PHE A 194 1.00 -15.73 -9.39
C PHE A 194 0.44 -17.10 -9.78
N ASP A 195 -0.82 -17.16 -10.20
CA ASP A 195 -1.52 -18.42 -10.50
C ASP A 195 -1.41 -19.42 -9.32
N ARG A 196 -1.79 -18.94 -8.13
CA ARG A 196 -1.72 -19.70 -6.88
C ARG A 196 -3.06 -19.69 -6.18
N LYS A 197 -3.31 -20.74 -5.41
CA LYS A 197 -4.46 -20.76 -4.52
C LYS A 197 -4.28 -19.75 -3.38
N PRO A 198 -5.34 -19.06 -2.93
CA PRO A 198 -5.25 -18.17 -1.78
C PRO A 198 -4.66 -18.83 -0.53
N GLU A 199 -5.00 -20.10 -0.28
CA GLU A 199 -4.53 -20.90 0.86
C GLU A 199 -3.00 -21.09 0.93
N ASP A 200 -2.30 -20.94 -0.20
CA ASP A 200 -0.84 -21.02 -0.29
C ASP A 200 -0.15 -19.70 0.10
N LEU A 201 -0.90 -18.60 0.02
CA LEU A 201 -0.41 -17.23 0.20
C LEU A 201 -0.83 -16.63 1.55
N MET A 202 -1.79 -17.26 2.22
CA MET A 202 -2.22 -16.88 3.54
C MET A 202 -1.18 -17.30 4.60
N PRO A 203 -0.93 -16.45 5.62
CA PRO A 203 -0.12 -16.85 6.76
C PRO A 203 -0.75 -18.08 7.44
N ARG A 204 0.07 -19.09 7.69
CA ARG A 204 -0.29 -20.25 8.50
C ARG A 204 0.12 -20.02 9.93
N ASP A 205 -0.78 -20.25 10.86
CA ASP A 205 -0.47 -20.34 12.28
C ASP A 205 -1.12 -21.60 12.84
N PRO A 206 -0.35 -22.67 13.15
CA PRO A 206 -0.90 -23.91 13.68
C PRO A 206 -1.76 -23.77 14.95
N ARG A 207 -1.71 -22.62 15.64
CA ARG A 207 -2.54 -22.31 16.82
C ARG A 207 -3.87 -21.63 16.48
N HIS A 208 -4.01 -21.09 15.28
CA HIS A 208 -5.15 -20.28 14.83
C HIS A 208 -5.71 -20.72 13.45
N ASP A 209 -5.04 -21.63 12.76
CA ASP A 209 -5.51 -22.33 11.57
C ASP A 209 -6.70 -23.22 11.99
N GLY A 210 -7.90 -22.70 11.77
CA GLY A 210 -9.18 -23.35 12.09
C GLY A 210 -10.28 -22.76 11.22
N GLU A 211 -11.51 -22.74 11.73
CA GLU A 211 -12.70 -22.33 10.96
C GLU A 211 -12.54 -20.96 10.26
N LEU A 212 -11.84 -19.99 10.88
CA LEU A 212 -11.56 -18.68 10.28
C LEU A 212 -10.66 -18.80 9.04
N PHE A 213 -9.59 -19.60 9.11
CA PHE A 213 -8.69 -19.83 7.98
C PHE A 213 -9.45 -20.48 6.82
N ASP A 214 -10.22 -21.53 7.11
CA ASP A 214 -11.00 -22.25 6.10
C ASP A 214 -12.07 -21.35 5.47
N ARG A 215 -12.75 -20.53 6.29
CA ARG A 215 -13.73 -19.55 5.79
C ARG A 215 -13.09 -18.51 4.88
N GLN A 216 -11.93 -17.97 5.27
CA GLN A 216 -11.16 -17.04 4.44
C GLN A 216 -10.75 -17.72 3.12
N ALA A 217 -10.09 -18.87 3.17
CA ALA A 217 -9.64 -19.59 1.99
C ALA A 217 -10.78 -19.89 1.01
N TYR A 218 -11.95 -20.31 1.52
CA TYR A 218 -13.15 -20.53 0.73
C TYR A 218 -13.63 -19.26 0.02
N VAL A 219 -13.81 -18.17 0.77
CA VAL A 219 -14.31 -16.90 0.21
C VAL A 219 -13.34 -16.33 -0.83
N LEU A 220 -12.03 -16.38 -0.56
CA LEU A 220 -11.02 -15.88 -1.49
C LEU A 220 -10.99 -16.72 -2.76
N SER A 221 -11.12 -18.04 -2.65
CA SER A 221 -11.19 -18.92 -3.83
C SER A 221 -12.43 -18.63 -4.68
N ALA A 222 -13.58 -18.36 -4.06
CA ALA A 222 -14.78 -17.96 -4.77
C ALA A 222 -14.60 -16.62 -5.50
N ALA A 223 -13.91 -15.66 -4.89
CA ALA A 223 -13.60 -14.37 -5.51
C ALA A 223 -12.72 -14.52 -6.76
N VAL A 224 -11.73 -15.43 -6.75
CA VAL A 224 -10.87 -15.70 -7.92
C VAL A 224 -11.67 -16.34 -9.05
N ILE A 225 -12.39 -17.43 -8.76
CA ILE A 225 -13.11 -18.22 -9.79
C ILE A 225 -14.15 -17.38 -10.53
N GLN A 226 -14.91 -16.55 -9.82
CA GLN A 226 -15.97 -15.74 -10.46
C GLN A 226 -15.45 -14.65 -11.40
N ARG A 227 -14.13 -14.36 -11.38
CA ARG A 227 -13.50 -13.32 -12.22
C ARG A 227 -12.68 -13.90 -13.37
N GLU A 228 -12.46 -15.22 -13.39
CA GLU A 228 -11.88 -15.94 -14.52
C GLU A 228 -12.93 -16.38 -15.56
N ALA A 229 -14.21 -16.39 -15.17
CA ALA A 229 -15.36 -16.76 -16.01
C ALA A 229 -15.92 -15.58 -16.82
#